data_AF-H2ZWW1-F1
#
_entry.id   AF-H2ZWW1-F1
#
_cell.length_a   1.000
_cell.length_b   1.000
_cell.length_c   1.000
_cell.angle_alpha   90.00
_cell.angle_beta   90.00
_cell.angle_gamma   90.00
#
_symmetry.space_group_name_H-M   'P 1'
#
loop_
_entity.id
_entity.type
_entity.pdbx_description
1 polymer ?
#
loop_
_entity_poly.entity_id
_entity_poly.type
_entity_poly.pdbx_seq_one_letter_code
_entity_poly.pdbx_strand_id
1 'polypeptide(L)'
;FVPEVLCLLFLAVVPCTLAQCPKPCECIKEEDDVIVDCGGEAGSTTGLTTVPSDFPPDATGIYLSHQNISTIEQASFRGLVELNTLYLFNNRIKNLAPDAFADQTKMKTLDLSYNQLSFLKGSEFAAMEDSLEEIFLGWNPWHCGCELLPFRNWVIKMSPMILDLEMIVCATPKALYDQILSELSEEDMGC
;
A
#
# COMPACT_ATOMS: atom_id res chain seq x y z
N PHE A 1 6.14 4.49 -29.62
CA PHE A 1 7.49 5.10 -29.77
C PHE A 1 7.92 5.51 -28.38
N VAL A 2 8.82 4.83 -27.67
CA VAL A 2 10.13 4.21 -28.01
C VAL A 2 10.33 2.98 -27.07
N PRO A 3 11.30 2.07 -27.29
CA PRO A 3 11.43 1.02 -28.30
C PRO A 3 11.35 -0.39 -27.70
N GLU A 4 11.00 -1.38 -28.51
CA GLU A 4 11.15 -2.81 -28.18
C GLU A 4 12.63 -3.15 -27.96
N VAL A 5 13.05 -3.37 -26.71
CA VAL A 5 14.38 -3.93 -26.43
C VAL A 5 14.28 -5.45 -26.45
N LEU A 6 14.79 -6.00 -27.55
CA LEU A 6 15.16 -7.39 -27.78
C LEU A 6 15.96 -7.96 -26.60
N CYS A 7 15.40 -8.94 -25.88
CA CYS A 7 16.18 -9.80 -25.00
C CYS A 7 16.71 -10.98 -25.84
N LEU A 8 17.95 -10.87 -26.32
CA LEU A 8 18.60 -11.82 -27.23
C LEU A 8 19.22 -13.00 -26.50
N LEU A 9 18.47 -14.09 -26.27
CA LEU A 9 19.04 -15.43 -26.11
C LEU A 9 18.06 -16.48 -26.68
N PHE A 10 18.45 -17.07 -27.82
CA PHE A 10 17.83 -18.22 -28.53
C PHE A 10 16.47 -18.02 -29.22
N LEU A 11 16.51 -17.79 -30.55
CA LEU A 11 15.54 -18.13 -31.62
C LEU A 11 14.01 -18.15 -31.35
N ALA A 12 13.51 -17.47 -30.32
CA ALA A 12 12.09 -17.20 -30.12
C ALA A 12 11.92 -15.72 -29.74
N VAL A 13 11.05 -15.02 -30.47
CA VAL A 13 10.59 -13.69 -30.07
C VAL A 13 9.66 -13.89 -28.89
N VAL A 14 10.22 -13.94 -27.68
CA VAL A 14 9.42 -13.90 -26.46
C VAL A 14 9.06 -12.43 -26.23
N PRO A 15 7.77 -12.05 -26.24
CA PRO A 15 7.37 -10.71 -25.81
C PRO A 15 7.93 -10.51 -24.39
N CYS A 16 8.70 -9.43 -24.18
CA CYS A 16 9.38 -9.17 -22.91
C CYS A 16 8.40 -8.93 -21.72
N THR A 17 7.09 -9.04 -21.95
CA THR A 17 6.01 -8.79 -20.99
C THR A 17 5.93 -9.85 -19.88
N LEU A 18 6.30 -11.11 -20.16
CA LEU A 18 6.26 -12.20 -19.16
C LEU A 18 7.56 -12.38 -18.35
N ALA A 19 8.61 -11.61 -18.62
CA ALA A 19 9.93 -11.77 -17.99
C ALA A 19 10.18 -10.83 -16.78
N GLN A 20 9.19 -9.99 -16.43
CA GLN A 20 9.26 -8.99 -15.36
C GLN A 20 8.44 -9.45 -14.15
N CYS A 21 8.66 -10.67 -13.69
CA CYS A 21 8.08 -11.12 -12.42
C CYS A 21 9.15 -11.04 -11.33
N PRO A 22 8.96 -10.23 -10.28
CA PRO A 22 9.93 -10.13 -9.21
C PRO A 22 10.11 -11.49 -8.54
N LYS A 23 11.34 -11.95 -8.33
CA LYS A 23 11.58 -13.12 -7.46
C LYS A 23 11.59 -12.66 -6.00
N PRO A 24 10.93 -13.37 -5.07
CA PRO A 24 10.37 -14.73 -5.15
C PRO A 24 8.85 -14.79 -5.45
N CYS A 25 8.28 -13.76 -6.06
CA CYS A 25 6.85 -13.69 -6.35
C CYS A 25 6.46 -14.57 -7.55
N GLU A 26 5.17 -14.87 -7.62
CA GLU A 26 4.50 -15.53 -8.73
C GLU A 26 3.56 -14.53 -9.42
N CYS A 27 3.60 -14.48 -10.74
CA CYS A 27 2.76 -13.59 -11.53
C CYS A 27 1.69 -14.42 -12.24
N ILE A 28 0.44 -14.11 -11.93
CA ILE A 28 -0.75 -14.84 -12.36
C ILE A 28 -1.53 -13.94 -13.30
N LYS A 29 -1.94 -14.49 -14.44
CA LYS A 29 -2.79 -13.78 -15.40
C LYS A 29 -4.19 -14.41 -15.40
N GLU A 30 -5.18 -13.64 -15.00
CA GLU A 30 -6.59 -14.05 -14.93
C GLU A 30 -7.43 -13.13 -15.81
N GLU A 31 -7.87 -13.63 -16.97
CA GLU A 31 -8.57 -12.80 -17.97
C GLU A 31 -7.77 -11.54 -18.34
N ASP A 32 -8.24 -10.37 -17.90
CA ASP A 32 -7.63 -9.05 -18.11
C ASP A 32 -6.76 -8.59 -16.92
N ASP A 33 -6.78 -9.31 -15.79
CA ASP A 33 -6.00 -8.99 -14.60
C ASP A 33 -4.62 -9.64 -14.60
N VAL A 34 -3.63 -8.88 -14.12
CA VAL A 34 -2.26 -9.35 -13.90
C VAL A 34 -1.94 -9.16 -12.43
N ILE A 35 -1.92 -10.26 -11.69
CA ILE A 35 -1.72 -10.31 -10.25
C ILE A 35 -0.28 -10.73 -9.97
N VAL A 36 0.41 -9.98 -9.13
CA VAL A 36 1.73 -10.34 -8.61
C VAL A 36 1.57 -10.78 -7.15
N ASP A 37 1.62 -12.09 -6.92
CA ASP A 37 1.52 -12.68 -5.60
C ASP A 37 2.93 -12.96 -5.04
N CYS A 38 3.30 -12.21 -4.01
CA CYS A 38 4.55 -12.39 -3.27
C CYS A 38 4.34 -13.06 -1.91
N GLY A 39 3.09 -13.42 -1.58
CA GLY A 39 2.72 -14.17 -0.40
C GLY A 39 3.29 -15.58 -0.48
N GLY A 40 4.04 -16.00 0.54
CA GLY A 40 4.38 -17.42 0.66
C GLY A 40 3.20 -18.20 1.27
N GLU A 41 3.26 -19.53 1.25
CA GLU A 41 2.31 -20.40 1.94
C GLU A 41 2.07 -19.92 3.39
N ALA A 42 0.88 -20.15 3.95
CA ALA A 42 0.59 -19.80 5.35
C ALA A 42 1.65 -20.38 6.32
N GLY A 43 2.50 -19.52 6.87
CA GLY A 43 3.64 -19.91 7.73
C GLY A 43 5.02 -19.87 7.05
N SER A 44 5.10 -19.55 5.76
CA SER A 44 6.31 -19.35 4.98
C SER A 44 6.41 -17.89 4.56
N THR A 45 7.10 -17.06 5.34
CA THR A 45 7.48 -15.73 4.85
C THR A 45 8.54 -15.93 3.77
N THR A 46 8.32 -15.41 2.55
CA THR A 46 9.40 -15.32 1.55
C THR A 46 10.54 -14.41 2.05
N GLY A 47 10.28 -13.66 3.13
CA GLY A 47 11.29 -12.93 3.89
C GLY A 47 11.56 -11.54 3.33
N LEU A 48 10.65 -11.03 2.49
CA LEU A 48 10.78 -9.70 1.90
C LEU A 48 10.81 -8.64 3.01
N THR A 49 11.84 -7.80 2.97
CA THR A 49 12.03 -6.68 3.91
C THR A 49 11.80 -5.31 3.26
N THR A 50 11.70 -5.31 1.93
CA THR A 50 11.41 -4.17 1.06
C THR A 50 10.44 -4.61 -0.03
N VAL A 51 9.72 -3.66 -0.62
CA VAL A 51 8.95 -3.90 -1.84
C VAL A 51 9.93 -4.32 -2.96
N PRO A 52 9.70 -5.45 -3.65
CA PRO A 52 10.59 -5.92 -4.70
C PRO A 52 10.51 -5.02 -5.95
N SER A 53 11.47 -5.14 -6.86
CA SER A 53 11.50 -4.38 -8.13
C SER A 53 11.07 -5.26 -9.30
N ASP A 54 10.95 -4.67 -10.48
CA ASP A 54 10.68 -5.38 -11.75
C ASP A 54 9.27 -5.99 -11.80
N PHE A 55 8.27 -5.25 -11.35
CA PHE A 55 6.85 -5.61 -11.55
C PHE A 55 6.47 -5.53 -13.03
N PRO A 56 5.53 -6.36 -13.51
CA PRO A 56 4.93 -6.18 -14.83
C PRO A 56 4.26 -4.80 -14.91
N PRO A 57 4.46 -4.02 -15.98
CA PRO A 57 3.91 -2.67 -16.10
C PRO A 57 2.37 -2.64 -16.20
N ASP A 58 1.77 -3.77 -16.60
CA ASP A 58 0.33 -4.00 -16.68
C ASP A 58 -0.24 -4.67 -15.43
N ALA A 59 0.52 -4.77 -14.33
CA ALA A 59 0.04 -5.32 -13.07
C ALA A 59 -1.16 -4.54 -12.53
N THR A 60 -2.26 -5.25 -12.30
CA THR A 60 -3.51 -4.71 -11.74
C THR A 60 -3.63 -4.99 -10.25
N GLY A 61 -3.02 -6.07 -9.76
CA GLY A 61 -2.98 -6.43 -8.33
C GLY A 61 -1.57 -6.79 -7.85
N ILE A 62 -1.18 -6.31 -6.67
CA ILE A 62 0.07 -6.70 -6.00
C ILE A 62 -0.23 -7.14 -4.57
N TYR A 63 0.13 -8.38 -4.24
CA TYR A 63 -0.09 -9.00 -2.93
C TYR A 63 1.26 -9.19 -2.21
N LEU A 64 1.50 -8.35 -1.20
CA LEU A 64 2.74 -8.30 -0.42
C LEU A 64 2.50 -8.50 1.08
N SER A 65 1.31 -8.99 1.46
CA SER A 65 0.92 -9.22 2.85
C SER A 65 1.73 -10.33 3.52
N HIS A 66 1.76 -10.32 4.86
CA HIS A 66 2.46 -11.30 5.68
C HIS A 66 3.98 -11.42 5.39
N GLN A 67 4.61 -10.29 5.06
CA GLN A 67 6.06 -10.19 4.88
C GLN A 67 6.71 -9.42 6.05
N ASN A 68 7.97 -9.03 5.89
CA ASN A 68 8.71 -8.21 6.86
C ASN A 68 9.02 -6.82 6.30
N ILE A 69 8.19 -6.31 5.38
CA ILE A 69 8.43 -5.02 4.72
C ILE A 69 8.33 -3.91 5.76
N SER A 70 9.33 -3.04 5.79
CA SER A 70 9.42 -1.98 6.81
C SER A 70 9.27 -0.56 6.28
N THR A 71 9.49 -0.37 4.98
CA THR A 71 9.44 0.93 4.31
C THR A 71 8.88 0.77 2.91
N ILE A 72 8.04 1.73 2.50
CA ILE A 72 7.61 1.90 1.11
C ILE A 72 8.28 3.16 0.60
N GLU A 73 9.11 3.00 -0.42
CA GLU A 73 9.91 4.08 -1.00
C GLU A 73 9.16 4.76 -2.15
N GLN A 74 9.61 5.96 -2.53
CA GLN A 74 8.99 6.75 -3.60
C GLN A 74 8.86 5.98 -4.92
N ALA A 75 9.82 5.11 -5.23
CA ALA A 75 9.86 4.38 -6.49
C ALA A 75 9.22 2.98 -6.42
N SER A 76 8.68 2.57 -5.25
CA SER A 76 8.21 1.19 -5.03
C SER A 76 7.14 0.73 -6.02
N PHE A 77 6.24 1.63 -6.45
CA PHE A 77 5.15 1.32 -7.40
C PHE A 77 5.16 2.23 -8.64
N ARG A 78 6.29 2.90 -8.90
CA ARG A 78 6.38 3.88 -9.99
C ARG A 78 6.09 3.25 -11.35
N GLY A 79 5.28 3.92 -12.17
CA GLY A 79 4.90 3.47 -13.51
C GLY A 79 3.81 2.39 -13.55
N LEU A 80 3.36 1.87 -12.41
CA LEU A 80 2.26 0.90 -12.33
C LEU A 80 0.91 1.63 -12.35
N VAL A 81 0.57 2.20 -13.51
CA VAL A 81 -0.60 3.06 -13.71
C VAL A 81 -1.93 2.30 -13.79
N GLU A 82 -1.87 0.99 -14.02
CA GLU A 82 -3.04 0.09 -14.04
C GLU A 82 -3.33 -0.54 -12.67
N LEU A 83 -2.44 -0.32 -11.68
CA LEU A 83 -2.57 -0.92 -10.35
C LEU A 83 -3.85 -0.43 -9.67
N ASN A 84 -4.73 -1.37 -9.35
CA ASN A 84 -6.01 -1.13 -8.71
C ASN A 84 -6.16 -1.80 -7.34
N THR A 85 -5.33 -2.81 -7.04
CA THR A 85 -5.38 -3.54 -5.77
C THR A 85 -3.97 -3.66 -5.19
N LEU A 86 -3.80 -3.24 -3.94
CA LEU A 86 -2.55 -3.36 -3.21
C LEU A 86 -2.78 -3.86 -1.79
N TYR A 87 -2.31 -5.09 -1.52
CA TYR A 87 -2.36 -5.68 -0.20
C TYR A 87 -0.98 -5.67 0.45
N LEU A 88 -0.88 -4.98 1.59
CA LEU A 88 0.33 -4.83 2.39
C LEU A 88 0.08 -5.13 3.87
N PHE A 89 -1.04 -5.75 4.21
CA PHE A 89 -1.41 -6.02 5.59
C PHE A 89 -0.47 -7.01 6.27
N ASN A 90 -0.38 -6.88 7.59
CA ASN A 90 0.46 -7.74 8.42
C ASN A 90 1.93 -7.74 7.97
N ASN A 91 2.47 -6.53 7.80
CA ASN A 91 3.89 -6.26 7.55
C ASN A 91 4.48 -5.51 8.76
N ARG A 92 5.62 -4.84 8.58
CA ARG A 92 6.28 -4.01 9.61
C ARG A 92 6.45 -2.57 9.13
N ILE A 93 5.58 -2.11 8.25
CA ILE A 93 5.74 -0.82 7.57
C ILE A 93 5.63 0.28 8.61
N LYS A 94 6.72 1.02 8.77
CA LYS A 94 6.81 2.17 9.67
C LYS A 94 6.92 3.49 8.91
N ASN A 95 7.52 3.46 7.72
CA ASN A 95 7.74 4.64 6.90
C ASN A 95 7.09 4.46 5.53
N LEU A 96 6.35 5.47 5.11
CA LEU A 96 5.77 5.61 3.78
C LEU A 96 6.30 6.91 3.18
N ALA A 97 6.93 6.84 2.01
CA ALA A 97 7.39 8.04 1.32
C ALA A 97 6.20 8.89 0.85
N PRO A 98 6.28 10.24 0.90
CA PRO A 98 5.17 11.13 0.55
C PRO A 98 4.56 10.90 -0.84
N ASP A 99 5.40 10.53 -1.81
CA ASP A 99 5.00 10.35 -3.22
C ASP A 99 5.05 8.87 -3.64
N ALA A 100 5.03 7.93 -2.67
CA ALA A 100 5.09 6.50 -2.95
C ALA A 100 3.98 5.99 -3.88
N PHE A 101 2.85 6.72 -3.90
CA PHE A 101 1.66 6.37 -4.66
C PHE A 101 1.29 7.36 -5.77
N ALA A 102 2.23 8.22 -6.19
CA ALA A 102 1.94 9.34 -7.08
C ALA A 102 1.36 8.95 -8.46
N ASP A 103 1.62 7.73 -8.92
CA ASP A 103 1.17 7.22 -10.23
C ASP A 103 -0.13 6.38 -10.13
N GLN A 104 -0.61 6.05 -8.91
CA GLN A 104 -1.67 5.07 -8.66
C GLN A 104 -3.08 5.67 -8.75
N THR A 105 -3.42 6.35 -9.85
CA THR A 105 -4.70 7.04 -10.02
C THR A 105 -5.92 6.13 -10.26
N LYS A 106 -5.70 4.81 -10.31
CA LYS A 106 -6.75 3.78 -10.50
C LYS A 106 -6.89 2.85 -9.29
N MET A 107 -6.22 3.17 -8.18
CA MET A 107 -6.27 2.35 -6.96
C MET A 107 -7.69 2.31 -6.39
N LYS A 108 -8.23 1.11 -6.25
CA LYS A 108 -9.55 0.84 -5.66
C LYS A 108 -9.43 0.29 -4.26
N THR A 109 -8.52 -0.66 -4.05
CA THR A 109 -8.37 -1.36 -2.79
C THR A 109 -6.95 -1.19 -2.26
N LEU A 110 -6.84 -0.60 -1.06
CA LEU A 110 -5.57 -0.45 -0.36
C LEU A 110 -5.69 -1.00 1.06
N ASP A 111 -4.88 -2.01 1.37
CA ASP A 111 -4.79 -2.56 2.72
C ASP A 111 -3.41 -2.34 3.33
N LEU A 112 -3.35 -1.43 4.30
CA LEU A 112 -2.18 -1.11 5.13
C LEU A 112 -2.41 -1.51 6.60
N SER A 113 -3.46 -2.27 6.90
CA SER A 113 -3.78 -2.68 8.27
C SER A 113 -2.69 -3.57 8.87
N TYR A 114 -2.66 -3.67 10.21
CA TYR A 114 -1.68 -4.49 10.94
C TYR A 114 -0.22 -4.16 10.55
N ASN A 115 0.13 -2.88 10.54
CA ASN A 115 1.49 -2.40 10.29
C ASN A 115 2.02 -1.60 11.50
N GLN A 116 3.07 -0.80 11.30
CA GLN A 116 3.73 0.01 12.34
C GLN A 116 3.66 1.52 12.03
N LEU A 117 2.65 1.93 11.25
CA LEU A 117 2.43 3.33 10.92
C LEU A 117 1.95 4.06 12.18
N SER A 118 2.62 5.16 12.50
CA SER A 118 2.25 6.02 13.65
C SER A 118 1.82 7.42 13.20
N PHE A 119 2.25 7.83 12.00
CA PHE A 119 1.98 9.14 11.44
C PHE A 119 1.85 9.05 9.93
N LEU A 120 0.85 9.75 9.40
CA LEU A 120 0.67 10.08 8.00
C LEU A 120 0.10 11.50 7.92
N LYS A 121 0.06 12.09 6.72
CA LYS A 121 -0.57 13.39 6.49
C LYS A 121 -1.88 13.28 5.69
N GLY A 122 -2.14 12.13 5.08
CA GLY A 122 -3.23 11.91 4.14
C GLY A 122 -2.86 12.30 2.70
N SER A 123 -1.94 13.25 2.53
CA SER A 123 -1.43 13.67 1.22
C SER A 123 -0.71 12.55 0.47
N GLU A 124 -0.20 11.53 1.18
CA GLU A 124 0.38 10.33 0.59
C GLU A 124 -0.60 9.60 -0.35
N PHE A 125 -1.91 9.78 -0.13
CA PHE A 125 -2.98 9.15 -0.89
C PHE A 125 -3.65 10.08 -1.92
N ALA A 126 -3.15 11.31 -2.09
CA ALA A 126 -3.82 12.33 -2.91
C ALA A 126 -4.06 11.90 -4.36
N ALA A 127 -3.15 11.13 -4.96
CA ALA A 127 -3.26 10.68 -6.35
C ALA A 127 -4.36 9.62 -6.56
N MET A 128 -4.70 8.86 -5.51
CA MET A 128 -5.68 7.77 -5.54
C MET A 128 -7.02 8.13 -4.88
N GLU A 129 -7.13 9.32 -4.30
CA GLU A 129 -8.24 9.70 -3.42
C GLU A 129 -9.62 9.57 -4.09
N ASP A 130 -9.71 9.88 -5.39
CA ASP A 130 -10.95 9.81 -6.16
C ASP A 130 -11.31 8.39 -6.65
N SER A 131 -10.36 7.45 -6.62
CA SER A 131 -10.56 6.08 -7.14
C SER A 131 -10.74 5.03 -6.04
N LEU A 132 -10.40 5.35 -4.79
CA LEU A 132 -10.48 4.41 -3.67
C LEU A 132 -11.93 4.01 -3.36
N GLU A 133 -12.15 2.70 -3.25
CA GLU A 133 -13.42 2.06 -2.92
C GLU A 133 -13.33 1.34 -1.57
N GLU A 134 -12.18 0.71 -1.26
CA GLU A 134 -11.96 -0.08 -0.04
C GLU A 134 -10.60 0.25 0.59
N ILE A 135 -10.61 0.68 1.85
CA ILE A 135 -9.42 1.09 2.59
C ILE A 135 -9.38 0.36 3.92
N PHE A 136 -8.20 -0.16 4.27
CA PHE A 136 -7.91 -0.73 5.58
C PHE A 136 -6.66 -0.09 6.17
N LEU A 137 -6.80 0.52 7.35
CA LEU A 137 -5.75 1.27 8.04
C LEU A 137 -5.68 0.98 9.55
N GLY A 138 -6.60 0.17 10.06
CA GLY A 138 -6.69 -0.22 11.44
C GLY A 138 -5.46 -1.00 11.91
N TRP A 139 -5.36 -1.19 13.23
CA TRP A 139 -4.27 -1.95 13.84
C TRP A 139 -2.87 -1.40 13.50
N ASN A 140 -2.78 -0.08 13.37
CA ASN A 140 -1.53 0.65 13.29
C ASN A 140 -1.36 1.49 14.58
N PRO A 141 -0.12 1.65 15.10
CA PRO A 141 0.13 2.35 16.35
C PRO A 141 0.07 3.89 16.20
N TRP A 142 -1.09 4.42 15.85
CA TRP A 142 -1.30 5.85 15.58
C TRP A 142 -0.94 6.73 16.79
N HIS A 143 -0.18 7.80 16.52
CA HIS A 143 0.14 8.83 17.51
C HIS A 143 -0.77 10.04 17.31
N CYS A 144 -1.83 10.10 18.11
CA CYS A 144 -2.91 11.07 18.01
C CYS A 144 -2.58 12.42 18.68
N GLY A 145 -1.40 12.96 18.38
CA GLY A 145 -1.05 14.35 18.68
C GLY A 145 -1.53 15.31 17.59
N CYS A 146 -1.35 16.60 17.81
CA CYS A 146 -1.81 17.65 16.89
C CYS A 146 -1.24 17.52 15.47
N GLU A 147 -0.04 16.94 15.34
CA GLU A 147 0.61 16.66 14.05
C GLU A 147 -0.12 15.61 13.20
N LEU A 148 -0.98 14.77 13.79
CA LEU A 148 -1.80 13.79 13.08
C LEU A 148 -3.14 14.38 12.62
N LEU A 149 -3.48 15.61 13.01
CA LEU A 149 -4.74 16.27 12.64
C LEU A 149 -5.04 16.24 11.13
N PRO A 150 -4.08 16.50 10.21
CA PRO A 150 -4.35 16.39 8.77
C PRO A 150 -4.81 14.99 8.36
N PHE A 151 -4.18 13.95 8.92
CA PHE A 151 -4.56 12.57 8.64
C PHE A 151 -5.91 12.19 9.27
N ARG A 152 -6.20 12.65 10.49
CA ARG A 152 -7.54 12.51 11.10
C ARG A 152 -8.63 13.10 10.21
N ASN A 153 -8.39 14.29 9.64
CA ASN A 153 -9.34 14.93 8.73
C ASN A 153 -9.50 14.16 7.42
N TRP A 154 -8.41 13.60 6.89
CA TRP A 154 -8.47 12.69 5.75
C TRP A 154 -9.26 11.41 6.06
N VAL A 155 -9.05 10.79 7.23
CA VAL A 155 -9.82 9.60 7.68
C VAL A 155 -11.31 9.89 7.75
N ILE A 156 -11.71 11.07 8.23
CA ILE A 156 -13.13 11.47 8.26
C ILE A 156 -13.69 11.65 6.86
N LYS A 157 -12.94 12.31 5.97
CA LYS A 157 -13.35 12.47 4.57
C LYS A 157 -13.55 11.11 3.89
N MET A 158 -12.63 10.17 4.13
CA MET A 158 -12.62 8.84 3.51
C MET A 158 -13.42 7.78 4.27
N SER A 159 -14.07 8.13 5.39
CA SER A 159 -14.79 7.19 6.26
C SER A 159 -15.77 6.24 5.53
N PRO A 160 -16.51 6.64 4.48
CA PRO A 160 -17.39 5.72 3.76
C PRO A 160 -16.67 4.57 3.04
N MET A 161 -15.37 4.73 2.74
CA MET A 161 -14.53 3.76 2.02
C MET A 161 -13.63 2.97 2.98
N ILE A 162 -13.49 3.42 4.23
CA ILE A 162 -12.68 2.74 5.26
C ILE A 162 -13.51 1.66 5.92
N LEU A 163 -13.19 0.39 5.63
CA LEU A 163 -13.97 -0.76 6.08
C LEU A 163 -13.63 -1.19 7.53
N ASP A 164 -12.50 -0.73 8.07
CA ASP A 164 -12.03 -1.00 9.43
C ASP A 164 -11.92 0.27 10.29
N LEU A 165 -12.80 1.26 10.05
CA LEU A 165 -12.75 2.59 10.68
C LEU A 165 -12.67 2.54 12.22
N GLU A 166 -13.43 1.64 12.85
CA GLU A 166 -13.44 1.45 14.31
C GLU A 166 -12.10 0.92 14.87
N MET A 167 -11.23 0.39 14.01
CA MET A 167 -9.90 -0.14 14.38
C MET A 167 -8.78 0.89 14.17
N ILE A 168 -9.10 2.09 13.68
CA ILE A 168 -8.18 3.22 13.59
C ILE A 168 -8.17 3.94 14.93
N VAL A 169 -7.52 3.33 15.91
CA VAL A 169 -7.44 3.81 17.29
C VAL A 169 -6.06 4.35 17.63
N CYS A 170 -6.00 5.21 18.64
CA CYS A 170 -4.77 5.80 19.12
C CYS A 170 -3.97 4.83 19.99
N ALA A 171 -2.70 4.61 19.65
CA ALA A 171 -1.75 3.92 20.52
C ALA A 171 -1.03 4.89 21.46
N THR A 172 -0.85 6.13 21.03
CA THR A 172 -0.25 7.21 21.84
C THR A 172 -0.91 8.55 21.52
N PRO A 173 -0.82 9.56 22.40
CA PRO A 173 -0.30 9.50 23.77
C PRO A 173 -1.17 8.63 24.69
N LYS A 174 -0.65 8.27 25.87
CA LYS A 174 -1.35 7.39 26.84
C LYS A 174 -2.75 7.89 27.22
N ALA A 175 -2.95 9.21 27.23
CA ALA A 175 -4.24 9.82 27.55
C ALA A 175 -5.34 9.48 26.53
N LEU A 176 -4.96 9.21 25.28
CA LEU A 176 -5.86 8.90 24.18
C LEU A 176 -5.84 7.41 23.80
N TYR A 177 -5.15 6.56 24.56
CA TYR A 177 -5.03 5.14 24.24
C TYR A 177 -6.40 4.47 24.00
N ASP A 178 -6.51 3.69 22.93
CA ASP A 178 -7.73 3.01 22.44
C ASP A 178 -8.90 3.94 22.03
N GLN A 179 -8.71 5.27 21.96
CA GLN A 179 -9.73 6.17 21.41
C GLN A 179 -9.75 6.10 19.88
N ILE A 180 -10.94 6.15 19.28
CA ILE A 180 -11.14 6.13 17.82
C ILE A 180 -10.73 7.47 17.23
N LEU A 181 -9.79 7.47 16.28
CA LEU A 181 -9.19 8.69 15.72
C LEU A 181 -10.23 9.66 15.12
N SER A 182 -11.22 9.13 14.40
CA SER A 182 -12.26 9.94 13.74
C SER A 182 -13.22 10.63 14.72
N GLU A 183 -13.28 10.17 15.97
CA GLU A 183 -14.16 10.73 17.00
C GLU A 183 -13.50 11.85 17.81
N LEU A 184 -12.17 11.93 17.79
CA LEU A 184 -11.41 12.95 18.52
C LEU A 184 -11.64 14.35 17.95
N SER A 185 -11.79 15.33 18.83
CA SER A 185 -11.77 16.76 18.48
C SER A 185 -10.33 17.28 18.34
N GLU A 186 -10.17 18.47 17.75
CA GLU A 186 -8.86 19.14 17.68
C GLU A 186 -8.29 19.39 19.09
N GLU A 187 -9.14 19.78 20.04
CA GLU A 187 -8.78 20.01 21.44
C GLU A 187 -8.27 18.73 22.14
N ASP A 188 -8.93 17.58 21.89
CA ASP A 188 -8.48 16.29 22.44
C ASP A 188 -7.05 15.95 21.99
N MET A 189 -6.72 16.27 20.72
CA MET A 189 -5.42 16.05 20.11
C MET A 189 -4.37 17.10 20.51
N GLY A 190 -4.75 18.11 21.30
CA GLY A 190 -3.87 19.18 21.75
C GLY A 190 -3.55 20.22 20.66
N CYS A 191 -4.44 20.38 19.68
CA CYS A 191 -4.54 21.56 18.84
C CYS A 191 -5.56 22.55 19.49
#